data_AF-V9L817-F1
#
_entry.id   AF-V9L817-F1
#
_cell.length_a   1.000
_cell.length_b   1.000
_cell.length_c   1.000
_cell.angle_alpha   90.00
_cell.angle_beta   90.00
_cell.angle_gamma   90.00
#
_symmetry.space_group_name_H-M   'P 1'
#
loop_
_entity.id
_entity.type
_entity.pdbx_description
1 polymer ?
#
loop_
_entity_poly.entity_id
_entity_poly.type
_entity_poly.pdbx_seq_one_letter_code
_entity_poly.pdbx_strand_id
1 'polypeptide(L)'
;RRSSDLNAARLVELGDQLQETSRDIKRSNWLFSNSFQNSPVTPDNLIKVQADRQVAMDVIADTLHEITTSGTFLTLINAVRFENEKKADNQNTIIREEEGRKKIAVLQRHLQDMRQEKESELQRKDEIIAHLKDQLQEMKAKTNMERKYMKKNAELQVLQTQKKCAQNEQELQDEFECLKNKTDQEIRVHLEIENFLKQHQTEMEENLEHWMEKYDKDTDAKQLELNFLKITKSNDVERLKNLSAQYLMSEQVIIEDRKERDNERKRRIQEETELNAIIKLQSWWRGEMVRRGIGNTKLKKAKKGKDDKGKGKGKGKGKDTG
;
A
#
# COMPACT_ATOMS: atom_id res chain seq x y z
N ARG A 1 24.73 60.34 -58.50
CA ARG A 1 23.40 59.78 -58.87
C ARG A 1 22.76 60.52 -60.07
N ARG A 2 22.81 61.85 -60.20
CA ARG A 2 22.25 62.53 -61.40
C ARG A 2 23.00 62.30 -62.73
N SER A 3 24.32 62.11 -62.73
CA SER A 3 25.12 61.92 -63.97
C SER A 3 24.99 60.52 -64.59
N SER A 4 24.76 59.49 -63.79
CA SER A 4 24.50 58.13 -64.28
C SER A 4 23.15 58.03 -64.99
N ASP A 5 22.13 58.71 -64.46
CA ASP A 5 20.78 58.72 -65.03
C ASP A 5 20.73 59.52 -66.35
N LEU A 6 21.51 60.61 -66.46
CA LEU A 6 21.67 61.38 -67.70
C LEU A 6 22.39 60.59 -68.81
N ASN A 7 23.40 59.79 -68.46
CA ASN A 7 24.11 58.95 -69.43
C ASN A 7 23.26 57.73 -69.84
N ALA A 8 22.46 57.17 -68.93
CA ALA A 8 21.50 56.13 -69.26
C ALA A 8 20.40 56.65 -70.19
N ALA A 9 19.87 57.85 -69.94
CA ALA A 9 18.89 58.49 -70.80
C ALA A 9 19.43 58.76 -72.22
N ARG A 10 20.68 59.23 -72.34
CA ARG A 10 21.34 59.42 -73.65
C ARG A 10 21.58 58.12 -74.40
N LEU A 11 21.89 57.03 -73.70
CA LEU A 11 22.06 55.70 -74.31
C LEU A 11 20.73 55.12 -74.82
N VAL A 12 19.64 55.35 -74.08
CA VAL A 12 18.29 55.00 -74.52
C VAL A 12 17.89 55.83 -75.75
N GLU A 13 18.14 57.14 -75.74
CA GLU A 13 17.85 58.03 -76.86
C GLU A 13 18.65 57.69 -78.12
N LEU A 14 19.93 57.35 -77.98
CA LEU A 14 20.77 56.88 -79.10
C LEU A 14 20.28 55.52 -79.64
N GLY A 15 19.80 54.64 -78.74
CA GLY A 15 19.18 53.37 -79.09
C GLY A 15 17.87 53.54 -79.85
N ASP A 16 17.04 54.49 -79.44
CA ASP A 16 15.79 54.84 -80.11
C ASP A 16 16.04 55.45 -81.50
N GLN A 17 17.02 56.35 -81.63
CA GLN A 17 17.42 56.91 -82.93
C GLN A 17 18.00 55.85 -83.88
N LEU A 18 18.79 54.91 -83.37
CA LEU A 18 19.27 53.76 -84.17
C LEU A 18 18.12 52.83 -84.60
N GLN A 19 17.14 52.63 -83.72
CA GLN A 19 15.97 51.83 -84.04
C GLN A 19 15.08 52.52 -85.08
N GLU A 20 14.95 53.84 -85.00
CA GLU A 20 14.19 54.68 -85.93
C GLU A 20 14.86 54.76 -87.30
N THR A 21 16.16 55.04 -87.36
CA THR A 21 16.92 54.99 -88.62
C THR A 21 16.91 53.59 -89.24
N SER A 22 16.94 52.52 -88.45
CA SER A 22 16.77 51.15 -88.94
C SER A 22 15.36 50.90 -89.51
N ARG A 23 14.31 51.43 -88.86
CA ARG A 23 12.93 51.39 -89.38
C ARG A 23 12.81 52.17 -90.69
N ASP A 24 13.44 53.34 -90.80
CA ASP A 24 13.41 54.17 -92.00
C ASP A 24 14.18 53.56 -93.17
N ILE A 25 15.35 52.95 -92.92
CA ILE A 25 16.09 52.20 -93.94
C ILE A 25 15.26 51.01 -94.43
N LYS A 26 14.62 50.26 -93.52
CA LYS A 26 13.73 49.15 -93.89
C LYS A 26 12.54 49.64 -94.72
N ARG A 27 11.95 50.78 -94.34
CA ARG A 27 10.85 51.41 -95.09
C ARG A 27 11.28 51.90 -96.46
N SER A 28 12.43 52.56 -96.57
CA SER A 28 13.01 53.04 -97.83
C SER A 28 13.34 51.87 -98.77
N ASN A 29 13.97 50.82 -98.26
CA ASN A 29 14.31 49.63 -99.06
C ASN A 29 13.05 48.87 -99.51
N TRP A 30 12.01 48.83 -98.66
CA TRP A 30 10.71 48.29 -99.04
C TRP A 30 10.04 49.13 -100.14
N LEU A 31 10.02 50.45 -100.01
CA LEU A 31 9.47 51.36 -101.03
C LEU A 31 10.22 51.23 -102.36
N PHE A 32 11.55 51.14 -102.33
CA PHE A 32 12.39 50.92 -103.51
C PHE A 32 12.10 49.57 -104.17
N SER A 33 12.08 48.48 -103.39
CA SER A 33 11.80 47.14 -103.92
C SER A 33 10.39 47.02 -104.49
N ASN A 34 9.40 47.62 -103.81
CA ASN A 34 8.02 47.66 -104.26
C ASN A 34 7.86 48.53 -105.52
N SER A 35 8.61 49.62 -105.64
CA SER A 35 8.64 50.45 -106.85
C SER A 35 9.27 49.70 -108.03
N PHE A 36 10.28 48.86 -107.79
CA PHE A 36 10.96 48.12 -108.84
C PHE A 36 10.13 46.93 -109.33
N GLN A 37 9.45 46.20 -108.42
CA GLN A 37 8.57 45.08 -108.79
C GLN A 37 7.28 45.51 -109.47
N ASN A 38 6.74 46.68 -109.13
CA ASN A 38 5.55 47.24 -109.79
C ASN A 38 5.90 48.11 -111.01
N SER A 39 7.17 48.20 -111.41
CA SER A 39 7.56 48.92 -112.62
C SER A 39 7.03 48.20 -113.86
N PRO A 40 6.35 48.90 -114.79
CA PRO A 40 5.87 48.29 -116.03
C PRO A 40 7.01 47.82 -116.96
N VAL A 41 8.25 48.25 -116.70
CA VAL A 41 9.44 47.96 -117.52
C VAL A 41 10.39 47.02 -116.76
N THR A 42 9.90 45.85 -116.36
CA THR A 42 10.78 44.76 -115.91
C THR A 42 11.24 43.91 -117.10
N PRO A 43 12.46 43.34 -117.07
CA PRO A 43 12.94 42.46 -118.14
C PRO A 43 11.97 41.33 -118.48
N ASP A 44 11.35 40.73 -117.48
CA ASP A 44 10.38 39.64 -117.66
C ASP A 44 9.08 40.12 -118.34
N ASN A 45 8.59 41.31 -117.98
CA ASN A 45 7.43 41.90 -118.65
C ASN A 45 7.75 42.22 -120.12
N LEU A 46 8.96 42.71 -120.41
CA LEU A 46 9.40 42.99 -121.78
C LEU A 46 9.52 41.70 -122.62
N ILE A 47 10.09 40.64 -122.05
CA ILE A 47 10.18 39.32 -122.69
C ILE A 47 8.78 38.77 -122.97
N LYS A 48 7.88 38.85 -122.00
CA LYS A 48 6.49 38.41 -122.16
C LYS A 48 5.77 39.21 -123.24
N VAL A 49 5.88 40.54 -123.22
CA VAL A 49 5.26 41.41 -124.24
C VAL A 49 5.79 41.09 -125.64
N GLN A 50 7.08 40.82 -125.78
CA GLN A 50 7.67 40.41 -127.05
C GLN A 50 7.12 39.04 -127.52
N ALA A 51 6.97 38.08 -126.61
CA ALA A 51 6.39 36.77 -126.91
C ALA A 51 4.90 36.87 -127.29
N ASP A 52 4.10 37.63 -126.51
CA ASP A 52 2.68 37.87 -126.77
C ASP A 52 2.49 38.58 -128.13
N ARG A 53 3.37 39.54 -128.45
CA ARG A 53 3.40 40.20 -129.75
C ARG A 53 3.69 39.21 -130.89
N GLN A 54 4.66 38.32 -130.71
CA GLN A 54 4.99 37.31 -131.72
C GLN A 54 3.81 36.37 -131.95
N VAL A 55 3.18 35.85 -130.88
CA VAL A 55 1.99 34.99 -130.98
C VAL A 55 0.84 35.72 -131.68
N ALA A 56 0.60 36.99 -131.36
CA ALA A 56 -0.43 37.79 -132.04
C ALA A 56 -0.11 38.00 -133.52
N MET A 57 1.15 38.25 -133.88
CA MET A 57 1.59 38.36 -135.26
C MET A 57 1.39 37.05 -136.03
N ASP A 58 1.75 35.92 -135.42
CA ASP A 58 1.61 34.58 -136.03
C ASP A 58 0.12 34.26 -136.28
N VAL A 59 -0.75 34.50 -135.29
CA VAL A 59 -2.20 34.29 -135.45
C VAL A 59 -2.79 35.22 -136.52
N ILE A 60 -2.36 36.49 -136.59
CA ILE A 60 -2.82 37.42 -137.64
C ILE A 60 -2.33 36.97 -139.03
N ALA A 61 -1.09 36.53 -139.15
CA ALA A 61 -0.54 36.04 -140.41
C ALA A 61 -1.28 34.78 -140.89
N ASP A 62 -1.48 33.81 -140.00
CA ASP A 62 -2.18 32.55 -140.31
C ASP A 62 -3.66 32.79 -140.67
N THR A 63 -4.32 33.73 -139.98
CA THR A 63 -5.72 34.08 -140.26
C THR A 63 -5.89 34.84 -141.57
N LEU A 64 -4.99 35.77 -141.91
CA LEU A 64 -4.98 36.43 -143.21
C LEU A 64 -4.76 35.42 -144.35
N HIS A 65 -3.87 34.44 -144.13
CA HIS A 65 -3.64 33.36 -145.07
C HIS A 65 -4.88 32.45 -145.22
N GLU A 66 -5.52 32.08 -144.12
CA GLU A 66 -6.76 31.28 -144.10
C GLU A 66 -7.91 31.99 -144.83
N ILE A 67 -8.11 33.29 -144.59
CA ILE A 67 -9.16 34.10 -145.23
C ILE A 67 -8.93 34.18 -146.74
N THR A 68 -7.69 34.42 -147.17
CA THR A 68 -7.34 34.56 -148.60
C THR A 68 -7.52 33.24 -149.35
N THR A 69 -7.22 32.11 -148.69
CA THR A 69 -7.21 30.78 -149.34
C THR A 69 -8.56 30.08 -149.28
N SER A 70 -9.25 30.18 -148.14
CA SER A 70 -10.40 29.32 -147.80
C SER A 70 -11.66 30.12 -147.44
N GLY A 71 -11.55 31.45 -147.25
CA GLY A 71 -12.67 32.31 -146.84
C GLY A 71 -13.15 32.12 -145.41
N THR A 72 -12.38 31.42 -144.55
CA THR A 72 -12.72 31.10 -143.16
C THR A 72 -11.74 31.75 -142.17
N PHE A 73 -12.05 31.72 -140.87
CA PHE A 73 -11.24 32.34 -139.80
C PHE A 73 -11.13 31.46 -138.54
N LEU A 74 -11.12 30.13 -138.72
CA LEU A 74 -11.13 29.16 -137.63
C LEU A 74 -9.86 29.23 -136.77
N THR A 75 -8.72 29.62 -137.36
CA THR A 75 -7.46 29.80 -136.64
C THR A 75 -7.58 30.86 -135.55
N LEU A 76 -8.27 31.97 -135.83
CA LEU A 76 -8.55 33.01 -134.83
C LEU A 76 -9.46 32.48 -133.73
N ILE A 77 -10.53 31.75 -134.09
CA ILE A 77 -11.49 31.20 -133.14
C ILE A 77 -10.80 30.23 -132.17
N ASN A 78 -9.96 29.34 -132.68
CA ASN A 78 -9.24 28.37 -131.85
C ASN A 78 -8.18 29.05 -130.97
N ALA A 79 -7.45 30.05 -131.48
CA ALA A 79 -6.47 30.81 -130.70
C ALA A 79 -7.15 31.58 -129.55
N VAL A 80 -8.27 32.26 -129.83
CA VAL A 80 -9.07 32.95 -128.81
C VAL A 80 -9.65 31.96 -127.80
N ARG A 81 -10.12 30.79 -128.24
CA ARG A 81 -10.62 29.75 -127.33
C ARG A 81 -9.52 29.23 -126.41
N PHE A 82 -8.35 28.92 -126.95
CA PHE A 82 -7.20 28.44 -126.17
C PHE A 82 -6.72 29.48 -125.15
N GLU A 83 -6.60 30.76 -125.53
CA GLU A 83 -6.24 31.81 -124.57
C GLU A 83 -7.32 32.04 -123.50
N ASN A 84 -8.61 31.88 -123.85
CA ASN A 84 -9.69 31.91 -122.85
C ASN A 84 -9.61 30.72 -121.87
N GLU A 85 -9.34 29.51 -122.35
CA GLU A 85 -9.15 28.31 -121.52
C GLU A 85 -7.94 28.48 -120.59
N LYS A 86 -6.79 28.89 -121.14
CA LYS A 86 -5.57 29.18 -120.37
C LYS A 86 -5.77 30.27 -119.33
N LYS A 87 -6.52 31.33 -119.65
CA LYS A 87 -6.89 32.37 -118.69
C LYS A 87 -7.77 31.83 -117.57
N ALA A 88 -8.75 30.97 -117.88
CA ALA A 88 -9.59 30.32 -116.88
C ALA A 88 -8.78 29.40 -115.95
N ASP A 89 -7.85 28.61 -116.49
CA ASP A 89 -6.97 27.73 -115.70
C ASP A 89 -6.02 28.51 -114.78
N ASN A 90 -5.47 29.63 -115.27
CA ASN A 90 -4.66 30.53 -114.45
C ASN A 90 -5.50 31.13 -113.31
N GLN A 91 -6.74 31.56 -113.60
CA GLN A 91 -7.65 32.10 -112.59
C GLN A 91 -8.00 31.03 -111.52
N ASN A 92 -8.29 29.80 -111.95
CA ASN A 92 -8.55 28.67 -111.05
C ASN A 92 -7.33 28.30 -110.20
N THR A 93 -6.12 28.47 -110.73
CA THR A 93 -4.87 28.24 -109.99
C THR A 93 -4.66 29.31 -108.93
N ILE A 94 -4.92 30.59 -109.25
CA ILE A 94 -4.84 31.70 -108.30
C ILE A 94 -5.84 31.51 -107.16
N ILE A 95 -7.10 31.18 -107.46
CA ILE A 95 -8.12 30.94 -106.42
C ILE A 95 -7.71 29.82 -105.47
N ARG A 96 -7.23 28.68 -106.01
CA ARG A 96 -6.74 27.55 -105.19
C ARG A 96 -5.54 27.92 -104.32
N GLU A 97 -4.64 28.76 -104.83
CA GLU A 97 -3.49 29.25 -104.08
C GLU A 97 -3.93 30.15 -102.91
N GLU A 98 -4.85 31.09 -103.16
CA GLU A 98 -5.40 31.97 -102.13
C GLU A 98 -6.16 31.19 -101.05
N GLU A 99 -6.96 30.21 -101.43
CA GLU A 99 -7.66 29.30 -100.50
C GLU A 99 -6.65 28.48 -99.69
N GLY A 100 -5.59 27.99 -100.33
CA GLY A 100 -4.48 27.30 -99.67
C GLY A 100 -3.79 28.19 -98.63
N ARG A 101 -3.46 29.44 -98.98
CA ARG A 101 -2.88 30.43 -98.05
C ARG A 101 -3.81 30.71 -96.87
N LYS A 102 -5.11 30.92 -97.13
CA LYS A 102 -6.11 31.13 -96.07
C LYS A 102 -6.15 29.93 -95.12
N LYS A 103 -6.16 28.71 -95.65
CA LYS A 103 -6.17 27.47 -94.84
C LYS A 103 -4.89 27.31 -94.01
N ILE A 104 -3.72 27.59 -94.60
CA ILE A 104 -2.44 27.58 -93.88
C ILE A 104 -2.45 28.62 -92.75
N ALA A 105 -2.92 29.83 -93.00
CA ALA A 105 -2.99 30.88 -91.99
C ALA A 105 -3.92 30.51 -90.82
N VAL A 106 -5.06 29.88 -91.10
CA VAL A 106 -5.98 29.38 -90.06
C VAL A 106 -5.32 28.25 -89.25
N LEU A 107 -4.67 27.29 -89.91
CA LEU A 107 -3.98 26.19 -89.23
C LEU A 107 -2.81 26.68 -88.37
N GLN A 108 -2.05 27.67 -88.86
CA GLN A 108 -0.98 28.30 -88.08
C GLN A 108 -1.52 29.00 -86.84
N ARG A 109 -2.63 29.74 -86.96
CA ARG A 109 -3.29 30.37 -85.82
C ARG A 109 -3.77 29.33 -84.82
N HIS A 110 -4.45 28.28 -85.29
CA HIS A 110 -4.93 27.21 -84.41
C HIS A 110 -3.78 26.48 -83.68
N LEU A 111 -2.65 26.25 -84.36
CA LEU A 111 -1.45 25.70 -83.72
C LEU A 111 -0.85 26.63 -82.66
N GLN A 112 -0.87 27.95 -82.89
CA GLN A 112 -0.43 28.94 -81.92
C GLN A 112 -1.36 28.98 -80.70
N ASP A 113 -2.67 29.00 -80.93
CA ASP A 113 -3.68 29.00 -79.87
C ASP A 113 -3.55 27.74 -79.01
N MET A 114 -3.44 26.56 -79.63
CA MET A 114 -3.22 25.29 -78.90
C MET A 114 -1.91 25.27 -78.11
N ARG A 115 -0.84 25.90 -78.61
CA ARG A 115 0.43 26.00 -77.86
C ARG A 115 0.27 26.89 -76.64
N GLN A 116 -0.41 28.04 -76.79
CA GLN A 116 -0.65 28.98 -75.69
C GLN A 116 -1.56 28.37 -74.63
N GLU A 117 -2.63 27.68 -75.05
CA GLU A 117 -3.53 26.96 -74.13
C GLU A 117 -2.76 25.88 -73.35
N LYS A 118 -1.97 25.06 -74.02
CA LYS A 118 -1.13 24.05 -73.36
C LYS A 118 -0.14 24.65 -72.36
N GLU A 119 0.50 25.76 -72.72
CA GLU A 119 1.41 26.46 -71.81
C GLU A 119 0.68 26.98 -70.57
N SER A 120 -0.50 27.58 -70.73
CA SER A 120 -1.31 28.06 -69.61
C SER A 120 -1.79 26.94 -68.69
N GLU A 121 -2.16 25.79 -69.27
CA GLU A 121 -2.52 24.58 -68.51
C GLU A 121 -1.33 23.99 -67.74
N LEU A 122 -0.14 24.06 -68.33
CA LEU A 122 1.10 23.58 -67.68
C LEU A 122 1.45 24.47 -66.49
N GLN A 123 1.39 25.78 -66.66
CA GLN A 123 1.59 26.75 -65.57
C GLN A 123 0.56 26.57 -64.44
N ARG A 124 -0.72 26.42 -64.78
CA ARG A 124 -1.79 26.14 -63.79
C ARG A 124 -1.51 24.84 -63.01
N LYS A 125 -1.03 23.79 -63.68
CA LYS A 125 -0.67 22.52 -63.01
C LYS A 125 0.55 22.69 -62.12
N ASP A 126 1.56 23.44 -62.54
CA ASP A 126 2.75 23.72 -61.74
C ASP A 126 2.40 24.52 -60.47
N GLU A 127 1.48 25.49 -60.56
CA GLU A 127 0.95 26.22 -59.39
C GLU A 127 0.24 25.27 -58.41
N ILE A 128 -0.60 24.36 -58.92
CA ILE A 128 -1.28 23.35 -58.09
C ILE A 128 -0.25 22.43 -57.43
N ILE A 129 0.78 22.00 -58.16
CA ILE A 129 1.85 21.16 -57.62
C ILE A 129 2.61 21.90 -56.51
N ALA A 130 2.92 23.19 -56.70
CA ALA A 130 3.58 24.00 -55.68
C ALA A 130 2.72 24.13 -54.42
N HIS A 131 1.44 24.48 -54.56
CA HIS A 131 0.51 24.59 -53.44
C HIS A 131 0.33 23.25 -52.69
N LEU A 132 0.22 22.13 -53.40
CA LEU A 132 0.13 20.81 -52.77
C LEU A 132 1.42 20.40 -52.04
N LYS A 133 2.59 20.80 -52.55
CA LYS A 133 3.88 20.59 -51.86
C LYS A 133 3.95 21.38 -50.56
N ASP A 134 3.51 22.63 -50.57
CA ASP A 134 3.49 23.48 -49.38
C ASP A 134 2.54 22.92 -48.32
N GLN A 135 1.32 22.54 -48.71
CA GLN A 135 0.36 21.88 -47.81
C GLN A 135 0.93 20.58 -47.21
N LEU A 136 1.60 19.77 -48.02
CA LEU A 136 2.21 18.54 -47.53
C LEU A 136 3.33 18.84 -46.52
N GLN A 137 4.14 19.86 -46.76
CA GLN A 137 5.21 20.25 -45.86
C GLN A 137 4.66 20.83 -44.54
N GLU A 138 3.62 21.66 -44.61
CA GLU A 138 2.91 22.19 -43.44
C GLU A 138 2.32 21.05 -42.59
N MET A 139 1.60 20.12 -43.22
CA MET A 139 1.01 18.96 -42.54
C MET A 139 2.09 18.08 -41.89
N LYS A 140 3.21 17.83 -42.59
CA LYS A 140 4.34 17.08 -42.02
C LYS A 140 4.94 17.78 -40.80
N ALA A 141 5.12 19.10 -40.86
CA ALA A 141 5.65 19.88 -39.74
C ALA A 141 4.70 19.85 -38.54
N LYS A 142 3.40 20.08 -38.79
CA LYS A 142 2.34 20.06 -37.77
C LYS A 142 2.25 18.69 -37.09
N THR A 143 2.10 17.62 -37.85
CA THR A 143 2.01 16.25 -37.30
C THR A 143 3.27 15.85 -36.54
N ASN A 144 4.46 16.26 -36.97
CA ASN A 144 5.69 15.99 -36.22
C ASN A 144 5.73 16.72 -34.88
N MET A 145 5.31 17.99 -34.85
CA MET A 145 5.21 18.77 -33.63
C MET A 145 4.18 18.18 -32.67
N GLU A 146 2.98 17.87 -33.16
CA GLU A 146 1.92 17.21 -32.39
C GLU A 146 2.39 15.86 -31.82
N ARG A 147 3.07 15.05 -32.62
CA ARG A 147 3.64 13.77 -32.15
C ARG A 147 4.62 13.97 -31.00
N LYS A 148 5.54 14.93 -31.10
CA LYS A 148 6.51 15.23 -30.03
C LYS A 148 5.81 15.71 -28.76
N TYR A 149 4.82 16.59 -28.91
CA TYR A 149 4.03 17.10 -27.79
C TYR A 149 3.26 15.96 -27.10
N MET A 150 2.52 15.16 -27.87
CA MET A 150 1.74 14.03 -27.35
C MET A 150 2.63 13.01 -26.64
N LYS A 151 3.78 12.68 -27.23
CA LYS A 151 4.76 11.77 -26.59
C LYS A 151 5.24 12.33 -25.25
N LYS A 152 5.67 13.60 -25.21
CA LYS A 152 6.14 14.23 -23.98
C LYS A 152 5.05 14.35 -22.92
N ASN A 153 3.82 14.65 -23.34
CA ASN A 153 2.67 14.71 -22.44
C ASN A 153 2.35 13.34 -21.84
N ALA A 154 2.36 12.28 -22.64
CA ALA A 154 2.16 10.91 -22.16
C ALA A 154 3.27 10.46 -21.20
N GLU A 155 4.54 10.72 -21.55
CA GLU A 155 5.69 10.45 -20.67
C GLU A 155 5.57 11.18 -19.32
N LEU A 156 5.18 12.46 -19.34
CA LEU A 156 4.98 13.24 -18.12
C LEU A 156 3.83 12.69 -17.26
N GLN A 157 2.71 12.28 -17.87
CA GLN A 157 1.60 11.67 -17.15
C GLN A 157 2.00 10.35 -16.48
N VAL A 158 2.76 9.50 -17.20
CA VAL A 158 3.28 8.24 -16.65
C VAL A 158 4.23 8.53 -15.48
N LEU A 159 5.20 9.44 -15.65
CA LEU A 159 6.16 9.80 -14.59
C LEU A 159 5.46 10.40 -13.37
N GLN A 160 4.47 11.28 -13.57
CA GLN A 160 3.72 11.88 -12.49
C GLN A 160 2.91 10.82 -11.72
N THR A 161 2.26 9.91 -12.44
CA THR A 161 1.49 8.82 -11.82
C THR A 161 2.41 7.89 -11.06
N GLN A 162 3.53 7.47 -11.66
CA GLN A 162 4.53 6.63 -11.02
C GLN A 162 5.08 7.28 -9.74
N LYS A 163 5.38 8.58 -9.77
CA LYS A 163 5.86 9.31 -8.59
C LYS A 163 4.81 9.35 -7.48
N LYS A 164 3.55 9.63 -7.81
CA LYS A 164 2.45 9.63 -6.83
C LYS A 164 2.26 8.25 -6.21
N CYS A 165 2.27 7.20 -7.04
CA CYS A 165 2.16 5.82 -6.55
C CYS A 165 3.33 5.47 -5.62
N ALA A 166 4.57 5.78 -6.00
CA ALA A 166 5.74 5.51 -5.16
C ALA A 166 5.72 6.28 -3.83
N GLN A 167 5.24 7.53 -3.83
CA GLN A 167 5.06 8.30 -2.59
C GLN A 167 4.02 7.67 -1.67
N ASN A 168 2.85 7.32 -2.21
CA ASN A 168 1.80 6.66 -1.42
C ASN A 168 2.25 5.28 -0.91
N GLU A 169 2.99 4.53 -1.71
CA GLU A 169 3.55 3.23 -1.32
C GLU A 169 4.56 3.40 -0.17
N GLN A 170 5.43 4.40 -0.24
CA GLN A 170 6.36 4.72 0.85
C GLN A 170 5.62 5.14 2.13
N GLU A 171 4.61 6.00 2.03
CA GLU A 171 3.80 6.42 3.19
C GLU A 171 3.11 5.23 3.87
N LEU A 172 2.52 4.32 3.09
CA LEU A 172 1.91 3.08 3.61
C LEU A 172 2.96 2.14 4.22
N GLN A 173 4.15 2.05 3.62
CA GLN A 173 5.24 1.24 4.14
C GLN A 173 5.75 1.77 5.49
N ASP A 174 5.88 3.10 5.62
CA ASP A 174 6.27 3.77 6.86
C ASP A 174 5.21 3.55 7.95
N GLU A 175 3.92 3.65 7.59
CA GLU A 175 2.81 3.36 8.51
C GLU A 175 2.81 1.90 8.96
N PHE A 176 3.02 0.96 8.03
CA PHE A 176 3.13 -0.46 8.33
C PHE A 176 4.28 -0.75 9.31
N GLU A 177 5.46 -0.16 9.09
CA GLU A 177 6.60 -0.34 9.98
C GLU A 177 6.35 0.27 11.37
N CYS A 178 5.70 1.44 11.43
CA CYS A 178 5.28 2.05 12.69
C CYS A 178 4.30 1.17 13.47
N LEU A 179 3.28 0.63 12.80
CA LEU A 179 2.29 -0.28 13.42
C LEU A 179 2.93 -1.59 13.87
N LYS A 180 3.84 -2.14 13.08
CA LYS A 180 4.62 -3.32 13.46
C LYS A 180 5.43 -3.07 14.72
N ASN A 181 6.16 -1.96 14.78
CA ASN A 181 6.95 -1.59 15.97
C ASN A 181 6.07 -1.39 17.21
N LYS A 182 4.87 -0.80 17.07
CA LYS A 182 3.91 -0.69 18.18
C LYS A 182 3.41 -2.05 18.64
N THR A 183 3.10 -2.95 17.71
CA THR A 183 2.66 -4.32 18.01
C THR A 183 3.75 -5.07 18.77
N ASP A 184 5.00 -5.00 18.31
CA ASP A 184 6.14 -5.65 18.98
C ASP A 184 6.37 -5.09 20.40
N GLN A 185 6.18 -3.78 20.59
CA GLN A 185 6.23 -3.15 21.91
C GLN A 185 5.10 -3.61 22.82
N GLU A 186 3.87 -3.67 22.33
CA GLU A 186 2.71 -4.17 23.08
C GLU A 186 2.93 -5.63 23.51
N ILE A 187 3.37 -6.50 22.59
CA ILE A 187 3.70 -7.90 22.90
C ILE A 187 4.75 -7.98 24.00
N ARG A 188 5.81 -7.17 23.92
CA ARG A 188 6.86 -7.14 24.94
C ARG A 188 6.32 -6.72 26.31
N VAL A 189 5.57 -5.62 26.37
CA VAL A 189 5.00 -5.12 27.62
C VAL A 189 4.01 -6.14 28.21
N HIS A 190 3.18 -6.77 27.38
CA HIS A 190 2.29 -7.83 27.81
C HIS A 190 3.04 -9.00 28.43
N LEU A 191 4.11 -9.48 27.81
CA LEU A 191 4.94 -10.56 28.35
C LEU A 191 5.61 -10.16 29.68
N GLU A 192 6.10 -8.93 29.80
CA GLU A 192 6.69 -8.42 31.05
C GLU A 192 5.63 -8.35 32.18
N ILE A 193 4.41 -7.89 31.89
CA ILE A 193 3.29 -7.86 32.84
C ILE A 193 2.88 -9.28 33.24
N GLU A 194 2.71 -10.19 32.29
CA GLU A 194 2.36 -11.58 32.58
C GLU A 194 3.41 -12.25 33.46
N ASN A 195 4.70 -12.04 33.19
CA ASN A 195 5.77 -12.58 33.99
C ASN A 195 5.76 -12.01 35.41
N PHE A 196 5.57 -10.70 35.56
CA PHE A 196 5.43 -10.07 36.87
C PHE A 196 4.25 -10.65 37.67
N LEU A 197 3.09 -10.81 37.03
CA LEU A 197 1.90 -11.38 37.69
C LEU A 197 2.12 -12.85 38.08
N LYS A 198 2.75 -13.66 37.22
CA LYS A 198 3.09 -15.05 37.53
C LYS A 198 4.06 -15.16 38.71
N GLN A 199 5.08 -14.28 38.75
CA GLN A 199 6.01 -14.23 39.89
C GLN A 199 5.28 -13.89 41.18
N HIS A 200 4.48 -12.83 41.19
CA HIS A 200 3.70 -12.45 42.38
C HIS A 200 2.68 -13.53 42.78
N GLN A 201 2.05 -14.20 41.82
CA GLN A 201 1.18 -15.34 42.12
C GLN A 201 1.96 -16.45 42.82
N THR A 202 3.14 -16.81 42.31
CA THR A 202 4.00 -17.84 42.91
C THR A 202 4.43 -17.45 44.32
N GLU A 203 4.83 -16.19 44.55
CA GLU A 203 5.17 -15.68 45.88
C GLU A 203 4.00 -15.77 46.86
N MET A 204 2.77 -15.49 46.40
CA MET A 204 1.57 -15.60 47.23
C MET A 204 1.20 -17.06 47.52
N GLU A 205 1.39 -17.96 46.55
CA GLU A 205 1.22 -19.41 46.72
C GLU A 205 2.23 -19.98 47.73
N GLU A 206 3.50 -19.59 47.64
CA GLU A 206 4.54 -19.96 48.61
C GLU A 206 4.24 -19.45 50.03
N ASN A 207 3.79 -18.20 50.16
CA ASN A 207 3.37 -17.65 51.44
C ASN A 207 2.16 -18.39 52.01
N LEU A 208 1.18 -18.73 51.18
CA LEU A 208 0.01 -19.49 51.59
C LEU A 208 0.41 -20.88 52.10
N GLU A 209 1.27 -21.59 51.37
CA GLU A 209 1.82 -22.89 51.79
C GLU A 209 2.56 -22.77 53.13
N HIS A 210 3.39 -21.75 53.30
CA HIS A 210 4.08 -21.48 54.56
C HIS A 210 3.11 -21.28 55.74
N TRP A 211 2.06 -20.49 55.55
CA TRP A 211 1.07 -20.23 56.59
C TRP A 211 0.18 -21.43 56.88
N MET A 212 -0.15 -22.24 55.86
CA MET A 212 -0.85 -23.52 56.04
C MET A 212 0.00 -24.49 56.85
N GLU A 213 1.26 -24.70 56.47
CA GLU A 213 2.17 -25.60 57.20
C GLU A 213 2.38 -25.13 58.65
N LYS A 214 2.52 -23.82 58.86
CA LYS A 214 2.62 -23.24 60.20
C LYS A 214 1.35 -23.47 61.02
N TYR A 215 0.18 -23.23 60.42
CA TYR A 215 -1.10 -23.43 61.08
C TYR A 215 -1.29 -24.89 61.52
N ASP A 216 -0.96 -25.84 60.63
CA ASP A 216 -1.03 -27.27 60.94
C ASP A 216 -0.08 -27.64 62.08
N LYS A 217 1.19 -27.20 62.02
CA LYS A 217 2.18 -27.42 63.09
C LYS A 217 1.74 -26.84 64.44
N ASP A 218 1.25 -25.60 64.44
CA ASP A 218 0.79 -24.93 65.67
C ASP A 218 -0.47 -25.61 66.23
N THR A 219 -1.38 -26.05 65.36
CA THR A 219 -2.58 -26.79 65.74
C THR A 219 -2.23 -28.15 66.33
N ASP A 220 -1.33 -28.91 65.71
CA ASP A 220 -0.84 -30.18 66.23
C ASP A 220 -0.12 -30.00 67.57
N ALA A 221 0.74 -28.98 67.70
CA ALA A 221 1.42 -28.66 68.96
C ALA A 221 0.41 -28.33 70.07
N LYS A 222 -0.61 -27.53 69.79
CA LYS A 222 -1.68 -27.21 70.76
C LYS A 222 -2.54 -28.43 71.09
N GLN A 223 -2.81 -29.29 70.12
CA GLN A 223 -3.54 -30.53 70.34
C GLN A 223 -2.74 -31.50 71.23
N LEU A 224 -1.42 -31.60 71.04
CA LEU A 224 -0.52 -32.36 71.91
C LEU A 224 -0.47 -31.80 73.33
N GLU A 225 -0.33 -30.48 73.48
CA GLU A 225 -0.37 -29.80 74.79
C GLU A 225 -1.71 -30.07 75.52
N LEU A 226 -2.82 -29.95 74.80
CA LEU A 226 -4.16 -30.23 75.32
C LEU A 226 -4.32 -31.70 75.72
N ASN A 227 -3.79 -32.63 74.93
CA ASN A 227 -3.80 -34.05 75.26
C ASN A 227 -2.93 -34.34 76.51
N PHE A 228 -1.75 -33.74 76.61
CA PHE A 228 -0.88 -33.86 77.78
C PHE A 228 -1.54 -33.33 79.06
N LEU A 229 -2.20 -32.17 78.98
CA LEU A 229 -2.97 -31.59 80.09
C LEU A 229 -4.16 -32.47 80.48
N LYS A 230 -4.86 -33.07 79.50
CA LYS A 230 -5.94 -34.04 79.76
C LYS A 230 -5.42 -35.27 80.51
N ILE A 231 -4.28 -35.83 80.10
CA ILE A 231 -3.64 -36.97 80.77
C ILE A 231 -3.24 -36.58 82.20
N THR A 232 -2.55 -35.45 82.37
CA THR A 232 -2.11 -34.96 83.68
C THR A 232 -3.30 -34.74 84.62
N LYS A 233 -4.35 -34.07 84.14
CA LYS A 233 -5.61 -33.89 84.89
C LYS A 233 -6.23 -35.24 85.28
N SER A 234 -6.28 -36.21 84.36
CA SER A 234 -6.81 -37.54 84.64
C SER A 234 -6.01 -38.22 85.76
N ASN A 235 -4.68 -38.18 85.69
CA ASN A 235 -3.78 -38.74 86.70
C ASN A 235 -3.95 -38.03 88.06
N ASP A 236 -4.09 -36.71 88.08
CA ASP A 236 -4.34 -35.95 89.31
C ASP A 236 -5.70 -36.29 89.93
N VAL A 237 -6.74 -36.44 89.11
CA VAL A 237 -8.06 -36.90 89.57
C VAL A 237 -7.97 -38.31 90.16
N GLU A 238 -7.23 -39.21 89.54
CA GLU A 238 -7.01 -40.56 90.07
C GLU A 238 -6.22 -40.53 91.39
N ARG A 239 -5.16 -39.71 91.48
CA ARG A 239 -4.41 -39.49 92.72
C ARG A 239 -5.29 -38.94 93.84
N LEU A 240 -6.16 -37.97 93.55
CA LEU A 240 -7.11 -37.42 94.52
C LEU A 240 -8.13 -38.47 94.98
N LYS A 241 -8.65 -39.29 94.07
CA LYS A 241 -9.55 -40.41 94.43
C LYS A 241 -8.84 -41.40 95.35
N ASN A 242 -7.61 -41.80 95.01
CA ASN A 242 -6.81 -42.72 95.83
C ASN A 242 -6.53 -42.13 97.22
N LEU A 243 -6.16 -40.85 97.31
CA LEU A 243 -5.93 -40.17 98.58
C LEU A 243 -7.21 -40.04 99.40
N SER A 244 -8.34 -39.71 98.77
CA SER A 244 -9.65 -39.67 99.42
C SER A 244 -10.05 -41.04 99.97
N ALA A 245 -9.83 -42.12 99.22
CA ALA A 245 -10.05 -43.48 99.69
C ALA A 245 -9.14 -43.83 100.89
N GLN A 246 -7.87 -43.43 100.86
CA GLN A 246 -6.94 -43.60 101.99
C GLN A 246 -7.39 -42.83 103.24
N TYR A 247 -7.86 -41.59 103.08
CA TYR A 247 -8.42 -40.81 104.18
C TYR A 247 -9.67 -41.46 104.78
N LEU A 248 -10.61 -41.90 103.94
CA LEU A 248 -11.82 -42.61 104.40
C LEU A 248 -11.46 -43.91 105.12
N MET A 249 -10.49 -44.66 104.62
CA MET A 249 -10.02 -45.89 105.28
C MET A 249 -9.34 -45.58 106.62
N SER A 250 -8.53 -44.52 106.69
CA SER A 250 -7.89 -44.08 107.94
C SER A 250 -8.92 -43.56 108.95
N GLU A 251 -9.91 -42.79 108.51
CA GLU A 251 -11.01 -42.31 109.33
C GLU A 251 -11.84 -43.49 109.86
N GLN A 252 -12.15 -44.48 109.02
CA GLN A 252 -12.81 -45.71 109.43
C GLN A 252 -12.01 -46.43 110.53
N VAL A 253 -10.68 -46.57 110.36
CA VAL A 253 -9.80 -47.17 111.39
C VAL A 253 -9.82 -46.36 112.69
N ILE A 254 -9.79 -45.03 112.63
CA ILE A 254 -9.86 -44.15 113.82
C ILE A 254 -11.21 -44.29 114.52
N ILE A 255 -12.31 -44.31 113.77
CA ILE A 255 -13.66 -44.50 114.32
C ILE A 255 -13.76 -45.87 114.99
N GLU A 256 -13.23 -46.92 114.35
CA GLU A 256 -13.24 -48.27 114.89
C GLU A 256 -12.41 -48.36 116.18
N ASP A 257 -11.19 -47.80 116.21
CA ASP A 257 -10.38 -47.70 117.44
C ASP A 257 -11.09 -46.90 118.54
N ARG A 258 -11.78 -45.82 118.20
CA ARG A 258 -12.55 -45.01 119.17
C ARG A 258 -13.72 -45.81 119.75
N LYS A 259 -14.46 -46.53 118.89
CA LYS A 259 -15.54 -47.43 119.32
C LYS A 259 -15.00 -48.57 120.18
N GLU A 260 -13.88 -49.17 119.81
CA GLU A 260 -13.24 -50.25 120.56
C GLU A 260 -12.81 -49.76 121.95
N ARG A 261 -12.17 -48.58 122.04
CA ARG A 261 -11.82 -47.95 123.32
C ARG A 261 -13.05 -47.59 124.16
N ASP A 262 -14.12 -47.09 123.56
CA ASP A 262 -15.36 -46.79 124.28
C ASP A 262 -16.08 -48.06 124.75
N ASN A 263 -16.08 -49.13 123.95
CA ASN A 263 -16.62 -50.43 124.33
C ASN A 263 -15.80 -51.07 125.45
N GLU A 264 -14.47 -50.98 125.39
CA GLU A 264 -13.58 -51.43 126.45
C GLU A 264 -13.84 -50.63 127.75
N ARG A 265 -14.00 -49.31 127.68
CA ARG A 265 -14.41 -48.50 128.85
C ARG A 265 -15.77 -48.93 129.42
N LYS A 266 -16.77 -49.15 128.57
CA LYS A 266 -18.09 -49.64 129.01
C LYS A 266 -17.98 -51.00 129.68
N ARG A 267 -17.15 -51.92 129.14
CA ARG A 267 -16.89 -53.23 129.75
C ARG A 267 -16.21 -53.08 131.10
N ARG A 268 -15.23 -52.19 131.25
CA ARG A 268 -14.58 -51.88 132.54
C ARG A 268 -15.57 -51.31 133.56
N ILE A 269 -16.45 -50.39 133.16
CA ILE A 269 -17.48 -49.84 134.05
C ILE A 269 -18.48 -50.94 134.45
N GLN A 270 -18.90 -51.81 133.51
CA GLN A 270 -19.75 -52.95 133.81
C GLN A 270 -19.08 -53.90 134.82
N GLU A 271 -17.85 -54.33 134.54
CA GLU A 271 -17.02 -55.15 135.44
C GLU A 271 -16.89 -54.50 136.84
N GLU A 272 -16.72 -53.18 136.91
CA GLU A 272 -16.61 -52.45 138.18
C GLU A 272 -17.96 -52.36 138.92
N THR A 273 -19.08 -52.20 138.21
CA THR A 273 -20.42 -52.25 138.81
C THR A 273 -20.78 -53.66 139.27
N GLU A 274 -20.42 -54.70 138.52
CA GLU A 274 -20.60 -56.10 138.89
C GLU A 274 -19.74 -56.45 140.10
N LEU A 275 -18.47 -56.01 140.13
CA LEU A 275 -17.59 -56.16 141.28
C LEU A 275 -18.17 -55.44 142.51
N ASN A 276 -18.68 -54.21 142.35
CA ASN A 276 -19.33 -53.49 143.43
C ASN A 276 -20.60 -54.18 143.91
N ALA A 277 -21.40 -54.77 143.02
CA ALA A 277 -22.55 -55.59 143.38
C ALA A 277 -22.12 -56.85 144.15
N ILE A 278 -21.06 -57.55 143.70
CA ILE A 278 -20.47 -58.69 144.39
C ILE A 278 -19.92 -58.28 145.76
N ILE A 279 -19.24 -57.14 145.89
CA ILE A 279 -18.71 -56.63 147.16
C ILE A 279 -19.87 -56.26 148.10
N LYS A 280 -20.93 -55.63 147.61
CA LYS A 280 -22.15 -55.35 148.38
C LYS A 280 -22.83 -56.65 148.85
N LEU A 281 -22.88 -57.67 147.98
CA LEU A 281 -23.39 -59.00 148.33
C LEU A 281 -22.51 -59.69 149.39
N GLN A 282 -21.19 -59.64 149.23
CA GLN A 282 -20.22 -60.19 150.19
C GLN A 282 -20.25 -59.45 151.53
N SER A 283 -20.43 -58.12 151.53
CA SER A 283 -20.52 -57.32 152.76
C SER A 283 -21.87 -57.46 153.45
N TRP A 284 -22.97 -57.60 152.71
CA TRP A 284 -24.26 -58.01 153.26
C TRP A 284 -24.16 -59.39 153.92
N TRP A 285 -23.57 -60.38 153.24
CA TRP A 285 -23.35 -61.71 153.79
C TRP A 285 -22.42 -61.72 155.02
N ARG A 286 -21.32 -60.98 154.98
CA ARG A 286 -20.41 -60.81 156.15
C ARG A 286 -21.10 -60.11 157.31
N GLY A 287 -21.96 -59.12 157.05
CA GLY A 287 -22.76 -58.46 158.09
C GLY A 287 -23.83 -59.38 158.69
N GLU A 288 -24.44 -60.25 157.88
CA GLU A 288 -25.38 -61.26 158.34
C GLU A 288 -24.68 -62.37 159.15
N MET A 289 -23.47 -62.77 158.75
CA MET A 289 -22.60 -63.69 159.50
C MET A 289 -22.25 -63.14 160.90
N VAL A 290 -22.03 -61.84 161.03
CA VAL A 290 -21.74 -61.18 162.33
C VAL A 290 -22.99 -61.07 163.22
N ARG A 291 -24.17 -60.81 162.66
CA ARG A 291 -25.41 -60.69 163.45
C ARG A 291 -26.00 -62.02 163.93
N ARG A 292 -25.63 -63.14 163.28
CA ARG A 292 -26.09 -64.50 163.64
C ARG A 292 -25.08 -65.35 164.42
N GLY A 293 -23.91 -64.80 164.78
CA GLY A 293 -23.02 -65.40 165.78
C GLY A 293 -22.29 -66.70 165.38
N ILE A 294 -21.74 -66.79 164.16
CA ILE A 294 -20.94 -67.94 163.70
C ILE A 294 -19.64 -67.47 163.02
N GLY A 295 -18.48 -67.62 163.68
CA GLY A 295 -17.15 -67.58 163.02
C GLY A 295 -15.97 -66.99 163.81
N ASN A 296 -14.88 -67.78 163.96
CA ASN A 296 -13.69 -67.58 164.81
C ASN A 296 -12.59 -66.63 164.28
N THR A 297 -11.88 -66.02 165.22
CA THR A 297 -10.71 -65.11 165.14
C THR A 297 -9.36 -65.82 164.92
N LYS A 298 -8.45 -65.25 164.10
CA LYS A 298 -6.98 -65.43 164.24
C LYS A 298 -6.18 -64.17 163.85
N LEU A 299 -5.35 -63.70 164.78
CA LEU A 299 -4.31 -62.69 164.65
C LEU A 299 -3.05 -63.25 163.92
N LYS A 300 -2.37 -62.42 163.12
CA LYS A 300 -0.91 -62.48 162.90
C LYS A 300 -0.28 -61.08 162.99
N LYS A 301 0.89 -61.05 163.63
CA LYS A 301 1.65 -59.89 164.12
C LYS A 301 2.60 -59.27 163.08
N ALA A 302 2.83 -57.95 163.23
CA ALA A 302 4.07 -57.16 163.10
C ALA A 302 5.02 -57.34 161.89
N LYS A 303 5.31 -56.25 161.15
CA LYS A 303 6.54 -55.43 161.29
C LYS A 303 6.48 -54.14 160.44
N LYS A 304 7.43 -53.26 160.71
CA LYS A 304 7.50 -51.80 160.53
C LYS A 304 8.51 -51.44 159.43
N GLY A 305 8.20 -50.42 158.61
CA GLY A 305 9.18 -49.43 158.09
C GLY A 305 9.84 -49.60 156.70
N LYS A 306 9.39 -48.76 155.75
CA LYS A 306 10.10 -47.66 155.04
C LYS A 306 11.19 -47.93 153.97
N ASP A 307 10.91 -47.42 152.75
CA ASP A 307 11.69 -46.79 151.64
C ASP A 307 13.15 -47.24 151.38
N ASP A 308 13.69 -47.40 150.15
CA ASP A 308 13.57 -46.61 148.91
C ASP A 308 14.12 -47.39 147.68
N LYS A 309 13.77 -46.94 146.46
CA LYS A 309 13.96 -47.54 145.12
C LYS A 309 15.41 -47.82 144.69
N GLY A 310 15.68 -49.06 144.23
CA GLY A 310 16.72 -49.39 143.24
C GLY A 310 16.11 -49.57 141.84
N LYS A 311 16.65 -49.06 140.72
CA LYS A 311 17.96 -49.23 140.02
C LYS A 311 17.84 -50.23 138.85
N GLY A 312 18.05 -49.74 137.62
CA GLY A 312 18.23 -50.53 136.38
C GLY A 312 17.60 -49.85 135.15
N LYS A 313 18.29 -49.09 134.28
CA LYS A 313 19.38 -49.46 133.33
C LYS A 313 18.82 -50.47 132.30
N GLY A 314 18.77 -50.28 130.98
CA GLY A 314 19.26 -49.31 130.00
C GLY A 314 19.18 -49.95 128.59
N LYS A 315 19.58 -49.20 127.54
CA LYS A 315 19.75 -49.57 126.10
C LYS A 315 18.43 -49.69 125.28
N GLY A 316 18.32 -49.19 124.05
CA GLY A 316 19.26 -48.48 123.16
C GLY A 316 18.91 -48.73 121.68
N LYS A 317 19.34 -47.79 120.82
CA LYS A 317 19.47 -47.83 119.33
C LYS A 317 18.16 -47.92 118.54
N GLY A 318 17.86 -47.00 117.62
CA GLY A 318 18.54 -46.74 116.32
C GLY A 318 17.50 -47.10 115.23
N LYS A 319 17.48 -46.63 113.98
CA LYS A 319 18.36 -45.89 113.09
C LYS A 319 17.58 -45.81 111.74
N ASP A 320 17.80 -44.78 110.92
CA ASP A 320 17.60 -44.75 109.45
C ASP A 320 16.15 -44.92 108.91
N THR A 321 15.67 -44.38 107.79
CA THR A 321 16.21 -43.89 106.50
C THR A 321 15.08 -43.14 105.78
N GLY A 322 15.39 -42.16 104.92
CA GLY A 322 14.46 -41.61 103.92
C GLY A 322 14.76 -40.18 103.56
#